data_AF-A0A1V9XC67-F1
#
_entry.id   AF-A0A1V9XC67-F1
#
_cell.length_a   1.000
_cell.length_b   1.000
_cell.length_c   1.000
_cell.angle_alpha   90.00
_cell.angle_beta   90.00
_cell.angle_gamma   90.00
#
_symmetry.space_group_name_H-M   'P 1'
#
loop_
_entity.id
_entity.type
_entity.pdbx_description
1 polymer ?
#
loop_
_entity_poly.entity_id
_entity_poly.type
_entity_poly.pdbx_seq_one_letter_code
_entity_poly.pdbx_strand_id
1 'polypeptide(L)' 'MYDGVKWNFTKFVVDRNGIPVSRFSPTMPPLAIKEEILKYLNQPAKSQSSSATTHKTTEL' A
#
# COMPACT_ATOMS: atom_id res chain seq x y z
N MET A 1 9.93 15.30 11.81
CA MET A 1 8.74 16.08 11.37
C MET A 1 7.78 15.13 10.67
N TYR A 2 6.52 15.06 11.11
CA TYR A 2 5.50 14.18 10.51
C TYR A 2 4.81 14.93 9.37
N ASP A 3 4.92 14.42 8.13
CA ASP A 3 4.32 15.07 6.98
C ASP A 3 2.91 14.53 6.77
N GLY A 4 1.95 15.02 7.56
CA GLY A 4 0.54 14.60 7.51
C GLY A 4 -0.18 14.99 6.21
N VAL A 5 -1.48 14.69 6.12
CA VAL A 5 -2.32 15.15 5.01
C VAL A 5 -2.74 16.60 5.30
N LYS A 6 -2.02 17.54 4.69
CA LYS A 6 -2.19 18.98 4.94
C LYS A 6 -3.23 19.64 4.03
N TRP A 7 -3.57 19.00 2.92
CA TRP A 7 -4.45 19.58 1.90
C TRP A 7 -5.26 18.52 1.16
N ASN A 8 -6.41 18.95 0.61
CA ASN A 8 -7.30 18.13 -0.21
C ASN A 8 -6.56 17.59 -1.44
N PHE A 9 -7.03 16.44 -1.95
CA PHE A 9 -6.50 15.77 -3.14
C PHE A 9 -5.10 15.14 -3.03
N THR A 10 -4.58 14.92 -1.82
CA THR A 10 -3.46 13.98 -1.63
C THR A 10 -3.91 12.59 -2.08
N LYS A 11 -3.14 11.91 -2.93
CA LYS A 11 -3.54 10.63 -3.54
C LYS A 11 -2.63 9.51 -3.05
N PHE A 12 -3.20 8.32 -2.91
CA PHE A 12 -2.48 7.13 -2.49
C PHE A 12 -2.76 6.00 -3.49
N VAL A 13 -1.73 5.22 -3.82
CA VAL A 13 -1.91 3.93 -4.48
C VAL A 13 -1.81 2.88 -3.38
N VAL A 14 -2.81 2.01 -3.33
CA VAL A 14 -2.92 0.90 -2.39
C VAL A 14 -2.89 -0.39 -3.20
N ASP A 15 -2.06 -1.33 -2.79
CA ASP A 15 -1.94 -2.62 -3.46
C ASP A 15 -3.13 -3.56 -3.15
N ARG A 16 -3.13 -4.75 -3.76
CA ARG A 16 -4.18 -5.76 -3.57
C ARG A 16 -4.23 -6.35 -2.15
N ASN A 17 -3.20 -6.12 -1.34
CA ASN A 17 -3.15 -6.56 0.06
C ASN A 17 -3.64 -5.47 1.02
N GLY A 18 -4.08 -4.32 0.49
CA GLY A 18 -4.49 -3.17 1.30
C GLY A 18 -3.31 -2.35 1.83
N ILE A 19 -2.09 -2.56 1.33
CA ILE A 19 -0.90 -1.84 1.77
C ILE A 19 -0.72 -0.56 0.93
N PRO A 20 -0.59 0.64 1.54
CA PRO A 20 -0.21 1.85 0.83
C PRO A 20 1.21 1.72 0.30
N VAL A 21 1.38 1.87 -1.01
CA VAL A 21 2.67 1.65 -1.69
C VAL A 21 3.26 2.93 -2.28
N SER A 22 2.42 3.93 -2.55
CA SER A 22 2.84 5.24 -3.08
C SER A 22 1.91 6.36 -2.61
N ARG A 23 2.48 7.57 -2.47
CA ARG A 23 1.77 8.80 -2.09
C ARG A 23 2.12 9.93 -3.05
N PHE A 24 1.13 10.71 -3.45
CA PHE A 24 1.27 11.79 -4.42
C PHE A 24 0.71 13.11 -3.91
N SER A 25 1.38 14.20 -4.31
CA SER A 25 0.96 15.57 -4.00
C SER A 25 -0.45 15.88 -4.54
N PRO A 26 -1.23 16.74 -3.85
CA PRO A 26 -2.44 17.35 -4.38
C PRO A 26 -2.34 17.84 -5.82
N THR A 27 -1.23 18.51 -6.14
CA THR A 27 -1.00 19.18 -7.43
C THR A 27 -0.57 18.22 -8.54
N MET A 28 -0.29 16.95 -8.23
CA MET A 28 0.09 15.99 -9.25
C MET A 28 -1.12 15.63 -10.13
N PRO A 29 -1.02 15.75 -11.47
CA PRO A 29 -2.08 15.36 -12.38
C PRO A 29 -2.39 13.86 -12.28
N PRO A 30 -3.67 13.44 -12.31
CA PRO A 30 -4.04 12.02 -12.21
C PRO A 30 -3.35 11.13 -13.26
N LEU A 31 -3.20 11.64 -14.50
CA LEU A 31 -2.61 10.86 -15.58
C LEU A 31 -1.11 10.57 -15.37
N ALA A 32 -0.40 11.40 -14.59
CA ALA A 32 1.00 11.16 -14.25
C ALA A 32 1.19 9.94 -13.32
N ILE A 33 0.11 9.47 -12.68
CA ILE A 33 0.13 8.32 -11.76
C ILE A 33 -0.10 6.99 -12.52
N LYS A 34 -0.44 7.04 -13.82
CA LYS A 34 -0.79 5.88 -14.64
C LYS A 34 0.23 4.74 -14.55
N GLU A 35 1.52 5.04 -14.68
CA GLU A 35 2.57 4.03 -14.68
C GLU A 35 2.68 3.32 -13.31
N GLU A 36 2.47 4.04 -12.21
CA GLU A 36 2.47 3.43 -10.87
C GLU A 36 1.26 2.49 -10.70
N ILE A 37 0.09 2.86 -11.22
CA ILE A 37 -1.09 1.99 -11.19
C ILE A 37 -0.84 0.73 -12.02
N LEU A 38 -0.35 0.87 -13.25
CA LEU A 38 -0.06 -0.26 -14.14
C LEU A 38 0.94 -1.24 -13.52
N LYS A 39 1.95 -0.73 -12.81
CA LYS A 39 2.92 -1.54 -12.07
C LYS A 39 2.27 -2.46 -11.03
N TYR A 40 1.23 -2.03 -10.31
CA TYR A 40 0.54 -2.89 -9.33
C TYR A 40 -0.61 -3.70 -9.92
N LEU A 41 -1.17 -3.28 -11.05
CA LEU A 41 -2.14 -4.10 -11.79
C LEU A 41 -1.48 -5.33 -12.41
N ASN A 42 -0.26 -5.18 -12.95
CA ASN A 42 0.47 -6.26 -13.62
C ASN A 42 1.21 -7.21 -12.66
N GLN A 43 1.16 -6.96 -11.35
CA GLN A 43 1.72 -7.89 -10.37
C GLN A 43 0.79 -9.10 -10.20
N PRO A 44 1.34 -10.33 -10.17
CA PRO A 44 0.56 -11.50 -9.79
C PRO A 44 0.04 -11.30 -8.36
N ALA A 45 -1.18 -11.76 -8.10
CA ALA A 45 -1.71 -11.78 -6.73
C ALA A 45 -0.74 -12.59 -5.86
N LYS A 46 -0.07 -11.94 -4.90
CA LYS A 46 0.78 -12.65 -3.95
C LYS A 46 -0.13 -13.57 -3.13
N SER A 47 0.08 -14.87 -3.25
CA SER A 47 -0.44 -15.84 -2.29
C SER A 47 0.06 -15.40 -0.91
N GLN A 48 -0.87 -15.12 -0.01
CA GLN A 48 -0.55 -14.77 1.37
C GLN A 48 0.26 -15.93 1.95
N SER A 49 1.57 -15.76 2.08
CA SER A 49 2.37 -16.67 2.90
C SER A 49 1.94 -16.41 4.34
N SER A 50 1.28 -17.41 4.88
CA SER A 50 0.85 -17.49 6.26
C SER A 50 2.05 -17.19 7.16
N SER A 51 2.05 -16.05 7.84
CA SER A 51 2.81 -15.93 9.08
C SER A 51 2.09 -16.81 10.10
N ALA A 52 2.46 -18.10 10.11
CA ALA A 52 2.15 -18.98 11.21
C ALA A 52 2.79 -18.39 12.46
N THR A 53 2.02 -17.60 13.21
CA THR A 53 2.36 -17.22 14.57
C THR A 53 2.11 -18.46 15.41
N THR A 54 3.16 -19.26 15.61
CA THR A 54 3.17 -20.35 16.58
C THR A 54 2.95 -19.75 17.96
N HIS A 55 1.71 -19.82 18.46
CA HIS A 55 1.44 -19.66 19.88
C HIS A 55 2.10 -20.85 20.59
N LYS A 56 3.29 -20.63 21.18
CA LYS A 56 3.86 -21.58 22.15
C LYS A 56 2.94 -21.59 23.38
N THR A 57 2.06 -22.58 23.47
CA THR A 57 1.48 -23.04 24.73
C THR A 57 2.63 -23.53 25.59
N THR A 58 2.91 -22.83 26.70
CA THR A 58 3.72 -23.39 27.80
C THR A 58 2.73 -23.79 28.88
N GLU A 59 2.56 -25.10 29.06
CA GLU A 59 1.97 -25.67 30.27
C GLU A 59 2.95 -25.45 31.43
N LEU A 60 2.44 -24.92 32.54
CA LEU A 60 2.84 -25.18 33.93
C LEU A 60 1.70 -24.72 34.86
#